data_AF-A0A2S2Q330-F1
#
_entry.id   AF-A0A2S2Q330-F1
#
_cell.length_a   1.000
_cell.length_b   1.000
_cell.length_c   1.000
_cell.angle_alpha   90.00
_cell.angle_beta   90.00
_cell.angle_gamma   90.00
#
_symmetry.space_group_name_H-M   'P 1'
#
loop_
_entity.id
_entity.type
_entity.pdbx_description
1 polymer ?
#
loop_
_entity_poly.entity_id
_entity_poly.type
_entity_poly.pdbx_seq_one_letter_code
_entity_poly.pdbx_strand_id
1 'polypeptide(L)'
;MLLHDRRLFTKQYHTLWTKIINVVFIRKYRFKELYELSTVPYPAPIKGVLITLRLDLWNKRKFQKQTDLYRDKVSNLQGNSLKVVTFNYIPSAIKNMLTNENDENSGYNKGLEIEVLNSLSSVMNFIPFIYEPMNWRTEKWGKKQIDGTLSGLLGEASSARADLVLGNLHYSPYHLNILDLSIPYNTECLTFLTFESKTDNSWKTLILPFK
;
A
#
# COMPACT_ATOMS: atom_id res chain seq x y z
N MET A 1 20.23 9.03 -7.86
CA MET A 1 20.69 9.41 -9.22
C MET A 1 21.27 8.17 -9.89
N LEU A 2 20.89 7.87 -11.14
CA LEU A 2 21.32 6.65 -11.86
C LEU A 2 21.83 7.00 -13.27
N LEU A 3 22.79 6.22 -13.76
CA LEU A 3 23.17 6.30 -15.17
C LEU A 3 22.02 5.75 -16.02
N HIS A 4 21.69 6.42 -17.12
CA HIS A 4 20.67 5.97 -18.05
C HIS A 4 21.13 4.69 -18.76
N ASP A 5 20.51 3.57 -18.40
CA ASP A 5 20.69 2.28 -19.06
C ASP A 5 19.34 1.76 -19.56
N ARG A 6 19.27 1.36 -20.83
CA ARG A 6 18.05 0.82 -21.44
C ARG A 6 17.56 -0.46 -20.76
N ARG A 7 18.47 -1.23 -20.16
CA ARG A 7 18.15 -2.46 -19.42
C ARG A 7 17.26 -2.18 -18.20
N LEU A 8 17.33 -0.98 -17.63
CA LEU A 8 16.50 -0.56 -16.51
C LEU A 8 15.04 -0.30 -16.91
N PHE A 9 14.77 -0.04 -18.20
CA PHE A 9 13.42 0.31 -18.68
C PHE A 9 12.66 -0.90 -19.23
N THR A 10 13.17 -2.12 -19.05
CA THR A 10 12.48 -3.34 -19.46
C THR A 10 11.28 -3.63 -18.55
N LYS A 11 10.29 -4.37 -19.08
CA LYS A 11 9.03 -4.66 -18.40
C LYS A 11 9.20 -5.32 -17.04
N GLN A 12 10.26 -6.11 -16.87
CA GLN A 12 10.58 -6.79 -15.60
C GLN A 12 10.86 -5.82 -14.45
N TYR A 13 11.36 -4.61 -14.75
CA TYR A 13 11.73 -3.62 -13.75
C TYR A 13 10.70 -2.48 -13.63
N HIS A 14 9.59 -2.51 -14.38
CA HIS A 14 8.57 -1.44 -14.30
C HIS A 14 8.01 -1.26 -12.89
N THR A 15 7.84 -2.37 -12.17
CA THR A 15 7.40 -2.38 -10.76
C THR A 15 8.37 -1.65 -9.83
N LEU A 16 9.67 -1.59 -10.14
CA LEU A 16 10.61 -0.81 -9.33
C LEU A 16 10.36 0.68 -9.48
N TRP A 17 10.05 1.12 -10.71
CA TRP A 17 9.87 2.53 -11.03
C TRP A 17 8.51 3.07 -10.59
N THR A 18 7.53 2.23 -10.31
CA THR A 18 6.30 2.65 -9.61
C THR A 18 6.57 2.97 -8.14
N LYS A 19 7.57 2.31 -7.51
CA LYS A 19 7.95 2.52 -6.10
C LYS A 19 8.99 3.62 -5.92
N ILE A 20 9.98 3.70 -6.82
CA ILE A 20 11.09 4.67 -6.74
C ILE A 20 10.81 5.85 -7.67
N ILE A 21 9.94 6.76 -7.23
CA ILE A 21 9.49 7.90 -8.03
C ILE A 21 10.50 9.08 -8.04
N ASN A 22 11.33 9.21 -7.00
CA ASN A 22 12.34 10.26 -6.88
C ASN A 22 13.70 9.82 -7.45
N VAL A 23 13.74 9.57 -8.75
CA VAL A 23 14.95 9.16 -9.47
C VAL A 23 15.25 10.06 -10.65
N VAL A 24 16.54 10.32 -10.87
CA VAL A 24 17.04 11.05 -12.04
C VAL A 24 18.00 10.13 -12.80
N PHE A 25 17.69 9.91 -14.07
CA PHE A 25 18.51 9.20 -15.05
C PHE A 25 19.38 10.19 -15.82
N ILE A 26 20.66 9.89 -15.96
CA ILE A 26 21.60 10.72 -16.72
C ILE A 26 22.03 10.01 -17.99
N ARG A 27 21.79 10.62 -19.15
CA ARG A 27 22.21 10.10 -20.45
C ARG A 27 23.22 11.04 -21.10
N LYS A 28 24.44 10.56 -21.38
CA LYS A 28 25.43 11.30 -22.17
C LYS A 28 25.18 11.11 -23.67
N TYR A 29 25.22 12.18 -24.45
CA TYR A 29 25.25 12.10 -25.91
C TYR A 29 26.65 11.72 -26.40
N ARG A 30 26.75 10.78 -27.35
CA ARG A 30 28.04 10.22 -27.79
C ARG A 30 28.99 11.25 -28.42
N PHE A 31 28.44 12.25 -29.11
CA PHE A 31 29.22 13.17 -29.95
C PHE A 31 29.20 14.63 -29.48
N LYS A 32 28.62 14.90 -28.29
CA LYS A 32 28.54 16.24 -27.70
C LYS A 32 28.77 16.12 -26.20
N GLU A 33 29.40 17.12 -25.57
CA GLU A 33 29.45 17.26 -24.11
C GLU A 33 28.09 17.69 -23.53
N LEU A 34 27.05 16.93 -23.89
CA LEU A 34 25.66 17.18 -23.55
C LEU A 34 25.15 15.98 -22.75
N TYR A 35 24.56 16.28 -21.60
CA TYR A 35 23.92 15.28 -20.74
C TYR A 35 22.44 15.60 -20.64
N GLU A 36 21.61 14.60 -20.85
CA GLU A 36 20.17 14.67 -20.65
C GLU A 36 19.82 14.08 -19.30
N LEU A 37 19.02 14.83 -18.54
CA LEU A 37 18.46 14.39 -17.28
C LEU A 37 16.99 14.08 -17.51
N SER A 38 16.58 12.89 -17.13
CA SER A 38 15.19 12.45 -17.18
C SER A 38 14.77 11.77 -15.88
N THR A 39 13.48 11.66 -15.64
CA THR A 39 12.90 11.03 -14.45
C THR A 39 11.76 10.10 -14.84
N VAL A 40 11.32 9.27 -13.90
CA VAL A 40 10.10 8.50 -14.05
C VAL A 40 8.92 9.48 -14.05
N PRO A 41 7.97 9.37 -14.99
CA PRO A 41 6.80 10.22 -15.00
C PRO A 41 5.96 9.93 -13.74
N TYR A 42 5.51 10.99 -13.08
CA TYR A 42 4.62 10.93 -11.94
C TYR A 42 3.66 12.12 -12.04
N PRO A 43 2.34 11.94 -11.82
CA PRO A 43 1.64 10.73 -11.34
C PRO A 43 1.28 9.72 -12.45
N ALA A 44 1.76 9.91 -13.69
CA ALA A 44 1.32 9.09 -14.82
C ALA A 44 1.79 7.62 -14.70
N PRO A 45 0.87 6.63 -14.76
CA PRO A 45 1.22 5.22 -14.62
C PRO A 45 1.98 4.67 -15.83
N ILE A 46 2.86 3.70 -15.59
CA ILE A 46 3.63 3.02 -16.64
C ILE A 46 2.73 2.02 -17.38
N LYS A 47 2.25 2.40 -18.57
CA LYS A 47 1.41 1.55 -19.43
C LYS A 47 2.27 0.70 -20.37
N GLY A 48 2.85 -0.38 -19.84
CA GLY A 48 3.58 -1.40 -20.62
C GLY A 48 4.96 -0.98 -21.15
N VAL A 49 5.22 0.31 -21.33
CA VAL A 49 6.54 0.90 -21.65
C VAL A 49 6.78 2.11 -20.74
N LEU A 50 7.95 2.16 -20.12
CA LEU A 50 8.39 3.31 -19.34
C LEU A 50 8.94 4.40 -20.26
N ILE A 51 8.18 5.48 -20.40
CA ILE A 51 8.60 6.69 -21.12
C ILE A 51 9.07 7.70 -20.06
N THR A 52 10.38 7.96 -20.00
CA THR A 52 10.93 8.92 -19.03
C THR A 52 10.55 10.35 -19.38
N LEU A 53 10.25 11.17 -18.38
CA LEU A 53 10.04 12.61 -18.54
C LEU A 53 11.39 13.32 -18.54
N ARG A 54 11.69 14.12 -19.58
CA ARG A 54 12.90 14.94 -19.62
C ARG A 54 12.78 16.12 -18.66
N LEU A 55 13.73 16.23 -17.74
CA LEU A 55 13.84 17.34 -16.79
C LEU A 55 14.62 18.50 -17.43
N ASP A 56 15.88 18.24 -17.80
CA ASP A 56 16.78 19.28 -18.28
C ASP A 56 17.89 18.71 -19.17
N LEU A 57 18.63 19.63 -19.80
CA LEU A 57 19.86 19.38 -20.52
C LEU A 57 21.00 20.12 -19.84
N TRP A 58 22.08 19.40 -19.55
CA TRP A 58 23.31 19.96 -19.01
C TRP A 58 24.37 20.08 -20.09
N ASN A 59 24.85 21.29 -20.32
CA ASN A 59 25.88 21.63 -21.30
C ASN A 59 26.78 22.73 -20.76
N LYS A 60 28.10 22.66 -21.03
CA LYS A 60 29.08 23.70 -20.65
C LYS A 60 28.92 24.22 -19.20
N ARG A 61 28.77 23.30 -18.25
CA ARG A 61 28.60 23.58 -16.81
C ARG A 61 27.32 24.32 -16.39
N LYS A 62 26.28 24.32 -17.23
CA LYS A 62 24.99 24.95 -16.90
C LYS A 62 23.81 24.07 -17.31
N PHE A 63 22.76 24.10 -16.49
CA PHE A 63 21.43 23.59 -16.83
C PHE A 63 20.73 24.58 -17.77
N GLN A 64 20.09 24.09 -18.82
CA GLN A 64 19.42 24.95 -19.79
C GLN A 64 18.15 25.56 -19.21
N LYS A 65 17.32 24.76 -18.55
CA LYS A 65 16.05 25.19 -17.96
C LYS A 65 16.15 25.52 -16.48
N GLN A 66 17.20 25.06 -15.80
CA GLN A 66 17.38 25.17 -14.35
C GLN A 66 16.16 24.63 -13.59
N THR A 67 15.59 23.53 -14.11
CA THR A 67 14.41 22.90 -13.51
C THR A 67 14.80 22.19 -12.22
N ASP A 68 13.92 22.21 -11.21
CA ASP A 68 14.10 21.40 -10.01
C ASP A 68 14.14 19.91 -10.36
N LEU A 69 15.26 19.26 -10.02
CA LEU A 69 15.51 17.86 -10.33
C LEU A 69 14.77 16.90 -9.38
N TYR A 70 14.45 17.37 -8.17
CA TYR A 70 13.86 16.58 -7.10
C TYR A 70 12.63 17.28 -6.53
N ARG A 71 11.71 17.65 -7.43
CA ARG A 71 10.40 18.16 -7.03
C ARG A 71 9.75 17.20 -6.06
N ASP A 72 9.10 17.74 -5.04
CA ASP A 72 8.32 16.95 -4.10
C ASP A 72 7.18 16.20 -4.81
N LYS A 73 7.18 14.87 -4.65
CA LYS A 73 6.18 13.93 -5.19
C LYS A 73 5.47 13.15 -4.10
N VAL A 74 5.79 13.39 -2.82
CA VAL A 74 5.30 12.58 -1.70
C VAL A 74 4.33 13.32 -0.81
N SER A 75 4.47 14.66 -0.66
CA SER A 75 3.55 15.42 0.20
C SER A 75 2.16 15.61 -0.41
N ASN A 76 2.06 15.61 -1.73
CA ASN A 76 0.81 15.70 -2.47
C ASN A 76 0.90 14.76 -3.67
N LEU A 77 0.05 13.73 -3.68
CA LEU A 77 0.03 12.67 -4.66
C LEU A 77 -0.75 13.04 -5.93
N GLN A 78 -1.16 14.31 -6.07
CA GLN A 78 -1.67 14.93 -7.30
C GLN A 78 -2.86 14.20 -7.93
N GLY A 79 -3.75 13.63 -7.11
CA GLY A 79 -4.92 12.87 -7.56
C GLY A 79 -4.56 11.50 -8.13
N ASN A 80 -3.37 10.96 -7.86
CA ASN A 80 -2.99 9.62 -8.29
C ASN A 80 -3.96 8.57 -7.70
N SER A 81 -4.31 7.55 -8.48
CA SER A 81 -5.14 6.46 -8.00
C SER A 81 -4.26 5.39 -7.36
N LEU A 82 -4.53 5.05 -6.09
CA LEU A 82 -3.81 4.02 -5.36
C LEU A 82 -4.70 2.80 -5.16
N LYS A 83 -4.19 1.63 -5.52
CA LYS A 83 -4.90 0.37 -5.31
C LYS A 83 -4.76 -0.07 -3.87
N VAL A 84 -5.88 -0.16 -3.17
CA VAL A 84 -5.95 -0.54 -1.77
C VAL A 84 -6.60 -1.91 -1.66
N VAL A 85 -5.86 -2.91 -1.18
CA VAL A 85 -6.42 -4.23 -0.94
C VAL A 85 -6.91 -4.35 0.49
N THR A 86 -8.13 -4.86 0.67
CA THR A 86 -8.67 -5.19 1.99
C THR A 86 -9.66 -6.35 1.90
N PHE A 87 -10.23 -6.75 3.04
CA PHE A 87 -11.36 -7.66 3.13
C PHE A 87 -12.22 -7.29 4.33
N ASN A 88 -13.46 -7.79 4.37
CA ASN A 88 -14.39 -7.47 5.44
C ASN A 88 -13.92 -8.03 6.79
N TYR A 89 -13.50 -7.14 7.69
CA TYR A 89 -12.97 -7.45 9.00
C TYR A 89 -13.39 -6.38 10.02
N ILE A 90 -14.34 -6.73 10.88
CA ILE A 90 -14.91 -5.80 11.87
C ILE A 90 -13.96 -5.69 13.07
N PRO A 91 -13.67 -4.48 13.59
CA PRO A 91 -14.20 -3.16 13.19
C PRO A 91 -13.31 -2.39 12.20
N SER A 92 -12.24 -2.98 11.67
CA SER A 92 -11.23 -2.31 10.84
C SER A 92 -11.75 -1.89 9.46
N ALA A 93 -12.40 -2.79 8.73
CA ALA A 93 -12.95 -2.54 7.41
C ALA A 93 -14.31 -3.22 7.27
N ILE A 94 -15.35 -2.43 7.07
CA ILE A 94 -16.74 -2.87 7.03
C ILE A 94 -17.29 -2.59 5.63
N LYS A 95 -17.69 -3.66 4.95
CA LYS A 95 -18.34 -3.58 3.65
C LYS A 95 -19.83 -3.35 3.83
N ASN A 96 -20.36 -2.34 3.14
CA ASN A 96 -21.80 -2.08 3.12
C ASN A 96 -22.50 -3.09 2.19
N MET A 97 -23.31 -3.98 2.77
CA MET A 97 -23.99 -5.07 2.07
C MET A 97 -25.02 -4.61 1.01
N LEU A 98 -25.35 -3.32 0.98
CA LEU A 98 -26.34 -2.72 0.07
C LEU A 98 -25.73 -2.08 -1.19
N THR A 99 -24.40 -2.13 -1.36
CA THR A 99 -23.76 -1.61 -2.58
C THR A 99 -23.92 -2.62 -3.70
N ASN A 100 -24.47 -2.18 -4.83
CA ASN A 100 -24.61 -3.01 -6.03
C ASN A 100 -23.22 -3.49 -6.47
N GLU A 101 -23.11 -4.73 -6.94
CA GLU A 101 -21.85 -5.33 -7.45
C GLU A 101 -21.22 -4.57 -8.64
N ASN A 102 -21.88 -3.51 -9.13
CA ASN A 102 -21.46 -2.69 -10.25
C ASN A 102 -20.66 -1.44 -9.85
N ASP A 103 -20.55 -1.10 -8.57
CA ASP A 103 -19.63 -0.03 -8.14
C ASP A 103 -18.19 -0.55 -8.18
N GLU A 104 -17.33 0.12 -8.97
CA GLU A 104 -15.92 -0.26 -9.10
C GLU A 104 -15.16 -0.18 -7.77
N ASN A 105 -15.66 0.60 -6.82
CA ASN A 105 -15.15 0.65 -5.46
C ASN A 105 -15.93 -0.36 -4.61
N SER A 106 -15.23 -1.29 -3.96
CA SER A 106 -15.78 -2.50 -3.33
C SER A 106 -16.76 -2.31 -2.14
N GLY A 107 -17.40 -1.15 -2.02
CA GLY A 107 -18.49 -0.90 -1.07
C GLY A 107 -18.03 -0.68 0.37
N TYR A 108 -16.74 -0.49 0.60
CA TYR A 108 -16.19 -0.17 1.91
C TYR A 108 -16.37 1.32 2.21
N ASN A 109 -17.13 1.61 3.26
CA ASN A 109 -17.42 2.99 3.66
C ASN A 109 -17.33 3.20 5.19
N LYS A 110 -17.11 2.14 5.95
CA LYS A 110 -17.04 2.17 7.41
C LYS A 110 -15.89 1.32 7.91
N GLY A 111 -15.47 1.62 9.12
CA GLY A 111 -14.40 0.91 9.81
C GLY A 111 -13.21 1.82 10.05
N LEU A 112 -12.44 1.50 11.09
CA LEU A 112 -11.37 2.36 11.56
C LEU A 112 -10.28 2.60 10.50
N GLU A 113 -9.85 1.56 9.78
CA GLU A 113 -8.82 1.69 8.73
C GLU A 113 -9.35 2.43 7.50
N ILE A 114 -10.65 2.32 7.21
CA ILE A 114 -11.29 3.04 6.11
C ILE A 114 -11.35 4.55 6.40
N GLU A 115 -11.66 4.95 7.63
CA GLU A 115 -11.64 6.36 8.04
C GLU A 115 -10.23 6.95 8.04
N VAL A 116 -9.23 6.16 8.46
CA VAL A 116 -7.81 6.55 8.36
C VAL A 116 -7.43 6.74 6.89
N LEU A 117 -7.82 5.82 6.01
CA LEU A 117 -7.55 5.92 4.57
C LEU A 117 -8.19 7.18 3.96
N ASN A 118 -9.45 7.45 4.28
CA ASN A 118 -10.17 8.63 3.78
C ASN A 118 -9.53 9.94 4.26
N SER A 119 -9.08 9.96 5.52
CA SER A 119 -8.36 11.10 6.09
C SER A 119 -7.04 11.33 5.34
N LEU A 120 -6.25 10.27 5.15
CA LEU A 120 -5.00 10.32 4.38
C LEU A 120 -5.23 10.73 2.93
N SER A 121 -6.27 10.22 2.28
CA SER A 121 -6.58 10.56 0.89
C SER A 121 -6.94 12.03 0.71
N SER A 122 -7.63 12.63 1.68
CA SER A 122 -7.95 14.06 1.65
C SER A 122 -6.71 14.94 1.86
N VAL A 123 -5.84 14.59 2.81
CA VAL A 123 -4.63 15.36 3.14
C VAL A 123 -3.57 15.23 2.05
N MET A 124 -3.32 14.02 1.58
CA MET A 124 -2.28 13.72 0.59
C MET A 124 -2.79 13.82 -0.85
N ASN A 125 -4.09 14.08 -1.07
CA ASN A 125 -4.71 14.24 -2.39
C ASN A 125 -4.45 13.05 -3.33
N PHE A 126 -4.93 11.86 -2.94
CA PHE A 126 -4.97 10.67 -3.80
C PHE A 126 -6.37 10.07 -3.84
N ILE A 127 -6.61 9.20 -4.82
CA ILE A 127 -7.90 8.53 -5.01
C ILE A 127 -7.74 7.04 -4.62
N PRO A 128 -8.27 6.59 -3.48
CA PRO A 128 -8.20 5.19 -3.09
C PRO A 128 -9.14 4.34 -3.95
N PHE A 129 -8.59 3.30 -4.56
CA PHE A 129 -9.34 2.25 -5.26
C PHE A 129 -9.33 0.98 -4.42
N ILE A 130 -10.39 0.74 -3.66
CA ILE A 130 -10.45 -0.36 -2.70
C ILE A 130 -10.98 -1.61 -3.39
N TYR A 131 -10.26 -2.72 -3.30
CA TYR A 131 -10.65 -4.01 -3.86
C TYR A 131 -10.37 -5.18 -2.91
N GLU A 132 -11.02 -6.31 -3.20
CA GLU A 132 -10.83 -7.56 -2.47
C GLU A 132 -9.97 -8.54 -3.28
N PRO A 133 -9.07 -9.31 -2.65
CA PRO A 133 -8.36 -10.37 -3.34
C PRO A 133 -9.33 -11.48 -3.75
N MET A 134 -9.05 -12.17 -4.87
CA MET A 134 -9.95 -13.17 -5.46
C MET A 134 -10.33 -14.30 -4.48
N ASN A 135 -9.43 -14.68 -3.57
CA ASN A 135 -9.64 -15.72 -2.55
C ASN A 135 -9.85 -15.17 -1.14
N TRP A 136 -10.38 -13.95 -0.99
CA TRP A 136 -10.48 -13.27 0.32
C TRP A 136 -11.23 -14.07 1.39
N ARG A 137 -12.23 -14.87 1.00
CA ARG A 137 -13.05 -15.66 1.94
C ARG A 137 -12.26 -16.77 2.64
N THR A 138 -11.28 -17.34 1.95
CA THR A 138 -10.51 -18.49 2.44
C THR A 138 -9.14 -18.06 2.96
N GLU A 139 -8.47 -17.16 2.27
CA GLU A 139 -7.06 -16.82 2.57
C GLU A 139 -6.91 -15.60 3.47
N LYS A 140 -7.86 -14.66 3.46
CA LYS A 140 -7.85 -13.44 4.28
C LYS A 140 -6.49 -12.73 4.22
N TRP A 141 -5.77 -12.64 5.35
CA TRP A 141 -4.41 -12.09 5.45
C TRP A 141 -3.40 -12.78 4.54
N GLY A 142 -3.56 -14.08 4.31
CA GLY A 142 -2.66 -14.87 3.48
C GLY A 142 -1.65 -15.69 4.27
N LYS A 143 -1.09 -16.68 3.59
CA LYS A 143 -0.03 -17.53 4.12
C LYS A 143 0.99 -17.85 3.05
N LYS A 144 2.19 -18.26 3.47
CA LYS A 144 3.18 -18.80 2.57
C LYS A 144 2.75 -20.19 2.09
N GLN A 145 2.67 -20.35 0.79
CA GLN A 145 2.35 -21.61 0.12
C GLN A 145 3.60 -22.47 -0.07
N ILE A 146 3.39 -23.74 -0.43
CA ILE A 146 4.46 -24.73 -0.60
C ILE A 146 5.42 -24.33 -1.72
N ASP A 147 4.89 -23.70 -2.77
CA ASP A 147 5.66 -23.12 -3.89
C ASP A 147 6.47 -21.86 -3.51
N GLY A 148 6.36 -21.40 -2.26
CA GLY A 148 7.01 -20.21 -1.75
C GLY A 148 6.26 -18.92 -2.05
N THR A 149 5.14 -18.97 -2.78
CA THR A 149 4.30 -17.79 -3.04
C THR A 149 3.51 -17.40 -1.80
N LEU A 150 3.08 -16.15 -1.74
CA LEU A 150 2.20 -15.64 -0.70
C LEU A 150 0.80 -15.49 -1.26
N SER A 151 -0.18 -15.80 -0.43
CA SER A 151 -1.59 -15.74 -0.79
C SER A 151 -2.31 -14.61 -0.04
N GLY A 152 -3.61 -14.41 -0.23
CA GLY A 152 -4.38 -13.35 0.45
C GLY A 152 -3.80 -11.92 0.33
N LEU A 153 -3.98 -11.09 1.36
CA LEU A 153 -3.46 -9.71 1.40
C LEU A 153 -1.94 -9.64 1.22
N LEU A 154 -1.20 -10.52 1.90
CA LEU A 154 0.26 -10.56 1.80
C LEU A 154 0.72 -10.88 0.37
N GLY A 155 -0.02 -11.74 -0.34
CA GLY A 155 0.23 -12.06 -1.74
C GLY A 155 0.02 -10.89 -2.69
N GLU A 156 -1.05 -10.13 -2.50
CA GLU A 156 -1.33 -8.90 -3.28
C GLU A 156 -0.23 -7.84 -3.09
N ALA A 157 0.24 -7.67 -1.85
CA ALA A 157 1.34 -6.76 -1.53
C ALA A 157 2.68 -7.23 -2.15
N SER A 158 3.03 -8.50 -1.94
CA SER A 158 4.29 -9.09 -2.40
C SER A 158 4.39 -9.09 -3.94
N SER A 159 3.28 -9.33 -4.63
CA SER A 159 3.21 -9.28 -6.09
C SER A 159 3.07 -7.86 -6.66
N ALA A 160 3.08 -6.83 -5.80
CA ALA A 160 2.90 -5.42 -6.18
C ALA A 160 1.63 -5.15 -7.00
N ARG A 161 0.55 -5.90 -6.71
CA ARG A 161 -0.77 -5.66 -7.28
C ARG A 161 -1.53 -4.57 -6.53
N ALA A 162 -1.30 -4.50 -5.22
CA ALA A 162 -1.78 -3.44 -4.34
C ALA A 162 -0.66 -2.43 -4.02
N ASP A 163 -1.01 -1.16 -3.93
CA ASP A 163 -0.14 -0.09 -3.45
C ASP A 163 -0.23 0.08 -1.93
N LEU A 164 -1.41 -0.16 -1.35
CA LEU A 164 -1.68 -0.13 0.10
C LEU A 164 -2.46 -1.36 0.53
N VAL A 165 -2.23 -1.81 1.76
CA VAL A 165 -2.91 -2.96 2.37
C VAL A 165 -3.56 -2.52 3.66
N LEU A 166 -4.86 -2.77 3.78
CA LEU A 166 -5.63 -2.58 5.02
C LEU A 166 -6.11 -3.94 5.51
N GLY A 167 -5.80 -4.27 6.76
CA GLY A 167 -6.14 -5.58 7.30
C GLY A 167 -5.74 -5.79 8.74
N ASN A 168 -5.61 -4.73 9.55
CA ASN A 168 -5.22 -4.83 10.96
C ASN A 168 -3.97 -5.69 11.18
N LEU A 169 -2.93 -5.46 10.38
CA LEU A 169 -1.71 -6.27 10.41
C LEU A 169 -0.93 -6.03 11.70
N HIS A 170 -0.56 -7.12 12.37
CA HIS A 170 0.32 -7.05 13.53
C HIS A 170 1.72 -6.60 13.13
N TYR A 171 2.31 -5.69 13.91
CA TYR A 171 3.71 -5.30 13.74
C TYR A 171 4.63 -6.44 14.21
N SER A 172 5.00 -7.33 13.30
CA SER A 172 5.82 -8.52 13.59
C SER A 172 7.00 -8.64 12.63
N PRO A 173 8.12 -9.27 13.05
CA PRO A 173 9.25 -9.54 12.15
C PRO A 173 8.85 -10.33 10.90
N TYR A 174 7.85 -11.20 11.01
CA TYR A 174 7.34 -11.96 9.86
C TYR A 174 6.74 -11.04 8.79
N HIS A 175 5.89 -10.08 9.19
CA HIS A 175 5.31 -9.13 8.24
C HIS A 175 6.35 -8.15 7.70
N LEU A 176 7.27 -7.65 8.53
CA LEU A 176 8.34 -6.73 8.11
C LEU A 176 9.28 -7.34 7.07
N ASN A 177 9.47 -8.67 7.07
CA ASN A 177 10.25 -9.35 6.04
C ASN A 177 9.55 -9.40 4.68
N ILE A 178 8.25 -9.16 4.63
CA ILE A 178 7.41 -9.27 3.43
C ILE A 178 7.04 -7.89 2.89
N LEU A 179 6.74 -6.94 3.79
CA LEU A 179 6.24 -5.62 3.46
C LEU A 179 6.73 -4.57 4.46
N ASP A 180 6.83 -3.33 3.99
CA ASP A 180 7.10 -2.18 4.85
C ASP A 180 5.82 -1.76 5.57
N LEU A 181 5.83 -1.81 6.91
CA LEU A 181 4.72 -1.40 7.75
C LEU A 181 4.84 0.08 8.12
N SER A 182 3.69 0.77 8.21
CA SER A 182 3.64 2.11 8.79
C SER A 182 3.95 2.07 10.29
N ILE A 183 4.08 3.25 10.89
CA ILE A 183 3.97 3.38 12.34
C ILE A 183 2.60 2.84 12.75
N PRO A 184 2.51 1.98 13.79
CA PRO A 184 1.24 1.45 14.25
C PRO A 184 0.33 2.59 14.74
N TYR A 185 -0.90 2.63 14.25
CA TYR A 185 -1.92 3.61 14.67
C TYR A 185 -2.70 3.16 15.91
N ASN A 186 -2.59 1.88 16.28
CA ASN A 186 -3.25 1.27 17.43
C ASN A 186 -2.29 0.26 18.09
N THR A 187 -2.40 0.11 19.41
CA THR A 187 -1.68 -0.89 20.20
C THR A 187 -2.70 -1.71 20.99
N GLU A 188 -2.75 -3.01 20.72
CA GLU A 188 -3.65 -3.94 21.40
C GLU A 188 -2.84 -5.00 22.14
N CYS A 189 -3.36 -5.45 23.29
CA CYS A 189 -2.78 -6.54 24.07
C CYS A 189 -3.57 -7.83 23.82
N LEU A 190 -2.88 -8.98 23.90
CA LEU A 190 -3.54 -10.27 23.87
C LEU A 190 -4.36 -10.44 25.15
N THR A 191 -5.68 -10.59 24.99
CA THR A 191 -6.62 -10.75 26.10
C THR A 191 -7.36 -12.07 25.98
N PHE A 192 -7.72 -12.65 27.12
CA PHE A 192 -8.59 -13.81 27.17
C PHE A 192 -10.02 -13.33 27.36
N LEU A 193 -10.89 -13.67 26.42
CA LEU A 193 -12.33 -13.46 26.55
C LEU A 193 -12.93 -14.70 27.20
N THR A 194 -13.44 -14.54 28.42
CA THR A 194 -14.29 -15.54 29.07
C THR A 194 -15.74 -15.13 28.94
N PHE A 195 -16.65 -16.10 28.89
CA PHE A 195 -18.06 -15.82 29.04
C PHE A 195 -18.31 -15.12 30.37
N GLU A 196 -19.29 -14.22 30.37
CA GLU A 196 -19.81 -13.64 31.60
C GLU A 196 -20.26 -14.78 32.53
N SER A 197 -19.82 -14.74 33.78
CA SER A 197 -20.25 -15.71 34.78
C SER A 197 -21.76 -15.60 34.90
N LYS A 198 -22.49 -16.67 34.59
CA LYS A 198 -23.91 -16.75 34.92
C LYS A 198 -24.05 -16.53 36.43
N THR A 199 -25.01 -15.73 36.83
CA THR A 199 -25.26 -15.40 38.24
C THR A 199 -25.41 -16.66 39.09
N ASP A 200 -24.75 -16.66 40.24
CA ASP A 200 -24.82 -17.76 41.20
C ASP A 200 -26.27 -17.99 41.68
N ASN A 201 -26.63 -19.26 41.91
CA ASN A 201 -27.86 -19.60 42.61
C ASN A 201 -27.76 -19.16 44.06
N SER A 202 -28.19 -17.93 44.38
CA SER A 202 -27.95 -17.23 45.65
C SER A 202 -28.32 -18.03 46.91
N TRP A 203 -29.35 -18.88 46.84
CA TRP A 203 -29.77 -19.69 47.98
C TRP A 203 -28.81 -20.85 48.30
N LYS A 204 -28.10 -21.39 47.29
CA LYS A 204 -27.11 -22.45 47.51
C LYS A 204 -25.90 -21.90 48.26
N THR A 205 -25.57 -20.62 48.08
CA THR A 205 -24.50 -19.95 48.81
C THR A 205 -24.75 -19.93 50.32
N LEU A 206 -26.02 -19.84 50.76
CA LEU A 206 -26.38 -19.79 52.18
C LEU A 206 -26.08 -21.10 52.93
N ILE A 207 -26.07 -22.25 52.24
CA ILE A 207 -25.85 -23.56 52.86
C ILE A 207 -24.43 -24.11 52.66
N LEU A 208 -23.59 -23.45 51.85
CA LEU A 208 -22.20 -23.84 51.60
C LEU A 208 -21.32 -23.97 52.86
N PRO A 209 -21.39 -23.07 53.86
CA PRO A 209 -20.50 -23.16 55.03
C PRO A 209 -20.91 -24.23 56.06
N PHE A 210 -22.06 -24.89 55.85
CA PHE A 210 -22.58 -25.94 56.74
C PHE A 210 -22.48 -27.34 56.13
N LYS A 211 -21.70 -27.48 55.06
CA LYS A 211 -21.45 -28.75 54.39
C LYS A 211 -20.11 -29.36 54.82
#